data_AF-A0A091FSP3-F1
#
_entry.id   AF-A0A091FSP3-F1
#
_cell.length_a   1.000
_cell.length_b   1.000
_cell.length_c   1.000
_cell.angle_alpha   90.00
_cell.angle_beta   90.00
_cell.angle_gamma   90.00
#
_symmetry.space_group_name_H-M   'P 1'
#
loop_
_entity.id
_entity.type
_entity.pdbx_description
1 polymer ?
#
loop_
_entity_poly.entity_id
_entity_poly.type
_entity_poly.pdbx_seq_one_letter_code
_entity_poly.pdbx_strand_id
1 'polypeptide(L)'
;VSPQRQEELVELLENGGPGGDWRSLATSLGFGPDAIGTFCRGQSPTRNLLSTWATTEGATLATLCQALATIGHQDVAQRLAGAEDVIS
;
A
#
# COMPACT_ATOMS: atom_id res chain seq x y z
N VAL A 1 2.14 10.56 1.28
CA VAL A 1 2.55 9.62 2.35
C VAL A 1 3.99 9.92 2.72
N SER A 2 4.37 9.93 3.99
CA SER A 2 5.77 10.15 4.38
C SER A 2 6.65 8.97 3.92
N PRO A 3 7.90 9.20 3.49
CA PRO A 3 8.80 8.15 2.99
C PRO A 3 8.98 7.00 4.01
N GLN A 4 9.04 7.32 5.30
CA GLN A 4 9.12 6.34 6.40
C GLN A 4 7.94 5.36 6.42
N ARG A 5 6.71 5.84 6.20
CA ARG A 5 5.51 4.99 6.19
C ARG A 5 5.44 4.10 4.96
N GLN A 6 5.98 4.59 3.85
CA GLN A 6 6.11 3.80 2.63
C GLN A 6 7.08 2.63 2.84
N GLU A 7 8.19 2.85 3.55
CA GLU A 7 9.13 1.78 3.89
C GLU A 7 8.53 0.76 4.84
N GLU A 8 7.83 1.17 5.91
CA GLU A 8 7.14 0.22 6.79
C GLU A 8 6.12 -0.64 6.03
N LEU A 9 5.34 -0.04 5.11
CA LEU A 9 4.41 -0.79 4.26
C LEU A 9 5.12 -1.79 3.36
N VAL A 10 6.24 -1.39 2.76
CA VAL A 10 7.06 -2.26 1.91
C VAL A 10 7.58 -3.43 2.73
N GLU A 11 8.18 -3.20 3.89
CA GLU A 11 8.68 -4.27 4.76
C GLU A 11 7.55 -5.19 5.23
N LEU A 12 6.38 -4.66 5.60
CA LEU A 12 5.29 -5.46 6.14
C LEU A 12 4.63 -6.35 5.07
N LEU A 13 4.52 -5.85 3.84
CA LEU A 13 4.00 -6.59 2.69
C LEU A 13 5.03 -7.53 2.06
N GLU A 14 6.32 -7.21 2.11
CA GLU A 14 7.40 -8.08 1.59
C GLU A 14 7.80 -9.19 2.55
N ASN A 15 7.75 -8.97 3.87
CA ASN A 15 8.05 -10.00 4.87
C ASN A 15 6.91 -11.02 5.08
N GLY A 16 5.82 -10.94 4.31
CA GLY A 16 4.80 -11.99 4.26
C GLY A 16 4.12 -12.24 5.60
N GLY A 17 3.69 -11.17 6.29
CA GLY A 17 2.78 -11.32 7.42
C GLY A 17 1.46 -12.02 6.99
N PRO A 18 0.75 -12.70 7.91
CA PRO A 18 -0.40 -13.58 7.62
C PRO A 18 -1.65 -12.88 7.00
N GLY A 19 -1.54 -11.61 6.61
CA GLY A 19 -2.67 -10.75 6.28
C GLY A 19 -2.57 -9.97 4.98
N GLY A 20 -1.62 -10.21 4.07
CA GLY A 20 -1.83 -9.69 2.71
C GLY A 20 -0.61 -9.55 1.83
N ASP A 21 -0.70 -10.19 0.67
CA ASP A 21 0.12 -9.92 -0.49
C ASP A 21 -0.13 -8.49 -1.03
N TRP A 22 0.94 -7.81 -1.43
CA TRP A 22 0.88 -6.58 -2.23
C TRP A 22 -0.04 -6.69 -3.47
N ARG A 23 -0.29 -7.92 -3.96
CA ARG A 23 -1.24 -8.21 -5.04
C ARG A 23 -2.68 -7.90 -4.64
N SER A 24 -3.09 -8.31 -3.44
CA SER A 24 -4.43 -8.01 -2.91
C SER A 24 -4.62 -6.52 -2.69
N LEU A 25 -3.56 -5.84 -2.21
CA LEU A 25 -3.55 -4.37 -2.12
C LEU A 25 -3.73 -3.74 -3.50
N ALA A 26 -2.96 -4.20 -4.49
CA ALA A 26 -3.05 -3.70 -5.86
C ALA A 26 -4.45 -3.86 -6.46
N THR A 27 -5.08 -5.03 -6.28
CA THR A 27 -6.46 -5.27 -6.70
C THR A 27 -7.43 -4.33 -6.00
N SER A 28 -7.27 -4.09 -4.69
CA SER A 28 -8.13 -3.16 -3.95
C SER A 28 -7.93 -1.70 -4.35
N LEU A 29 -6.75 -1.33 -4.83
CA LEU A 29 -6.46 0.00 -5.38
C LEU A 29 -6.96 0.17 -6.83
N GLY A 30 -7.53 -0.89 -7.43
CA GLY A 30 -8.08 -0.87 -8.79
C GLY A 30 -7.08 -1.29 -9.87
N PHE A 31 -5.89 -1.79 -9.51
CA PHE A 31 -4.95 -2.33 -10.49
C PHE A 31 -5.40 -3.71 -10.97
N GLY A 32 -5.46 -3.86 -12.30
CA GLY A 32 -5.72 -5.13 -12.95
C GLY A 32 -4.55 -6.12 -12.86
N PRO A 33 -4.79 -7.40 -13.19
CA PRO A 33 -3.79 -8.47 -13.12
C PRO A 33 -2.57 -8.21 -14.03
N ASP A 34 -2.74 -7.47 -15.12
CA ASP A 34 -1.66 -7.13 -16.06
C ASP A 34 -0.64 -6.15 -15.44
N ALA A 35 -1.13 -5.12 -14.74
CA ALA A 35 -0.31 -4.19 -13.98
C ALA A 35 0.39 -4.90 -12.82
N ILE A 36 -0.33 -5.76 -12.10
CA ILE A 36 0.20 -6.60 -11.02
C ILE A 36 1.35 -7.49 -11.54
N GLY A 37 1.19 -8.13 -12.69
CA GLY A 37 2.24 -8.92 -13.33
C GLY A 37 3.49 -8.11 -13.66
N THR A 38 3.33 -6.83 -13.97
CA THR A 38 4.43 -5.91 -14.26
C THR A 38 5.21 -5.52 -12.99
N PHE A 39 4.53 -5.26 -11.87
CA PHE A 39 5.19 -4.94 -10.60
C PHE A 39 6.05 -6.10 -10.07
N CYS A 40 5.63 -7.34 -10.34
CA CYS A 40 6.35 -8.56 -9.94
C CYS A 40 7.73 -8.73 -10.60
N ARG A 41 8.04 -7.99 -11.68
CA ARG A 41 9.33 -8.06 -12.39
C ARG A 41 10.41 -7.14 -11.81
N GLY A 42 10.08 -6.33 -10.79
CA GLY A 42 11.00 -5.39 -10.15
C GLY A 42 11.66 -5.91 -8.88
N GLN A 43 12.55 -5.09 -8.30
CA GLN A 43 13.34 -5.41 -7.10
C GLN A 43 12.49 -5.47 -5.82
N SER A 44 11.43 -4.64 -5.74
CA SER A 44 10.39 -4.69 -4.70
C SER A 44 9.02 -4.40 -5.33
N PRO A 45 8.13 -5.39 -5.49
CA PRO A 45 6.85 -5.20 -6.16
C PRO A 45 5.95 -4.21 -5.41
N THR A 46 6.01 -4.18 -4.07
CA THR A 46 5.26 -3.24 -3.24
C THR A 46 5.70 -1.80 -3.46
N ARG A 47 7.01 -1.56 -3.55
CA ARG A 47 7.56 -0.21 -3.77
C ARG A 47 7.16 0.31 -5.15
N ASN A 48 7.24 -0.54 -6.18
CA ASN A 48 6.79 -0.18 -7.52
C ASN A 48 5.29 0.11 -7.56
N LEU A 49 4.47 -0.72 -6.93
CA LEU A 49 3.02 -0.51 -6.80
C LEU A 49 2.72 0.86 -6.16
N LEU A 50 3.33 1.16 -5.02
CA LEU A 50 3.06 2.40 -4.28
C LEU A 50 3.54 3.64 -5.06
N SER A 51 4.70 3.54 -5.72
CA SER A 51 5.22 4.62 -6.58
C SER A 51 4.29 4.89 -7.76
N THR A 52 3.84 3.84 -8.47
CA THR A 52 2.89 3.97 -9.58
C THR A 52 1.52 4.47 -9.10
N TRP A 53 1.03 3.95 -7.98
CA TRP A 53 -0.22 4.40 -7.39
C TRP A 53 -0.16 5.86 -6.98
N ALA A 54 0.94 6.33 -6.37
CA ALA A 54 1.12 7.73 -6.03
C ALA A 54 1.06 8.68 -7.24
N THR A 55 1.30 8.18 -8.45
CA THR A 55 1.14 8.95 -9.70
C THR A 55 -0.26 8.88 -10.32
N THR A 56 -1.16 8.06 -9.77
CA THR A 56 -2.54 7.90 -10.25
C THR A 56 -3.44 9.00 -9.68
N GLU A 57 -4.37 9.50 -10.49
CA GLU A 57 -5.39 10.46 -10.02
C GLU A 57 -6.26 9.82 -8.93
N GLY A 58 -6.42 10.50 -7.79
CA GLY A 58 -7.17 9.99 -6.63
C GLY A 58 -6.35 9.18 -5.63
N ALA A 59 -5.02 9.15 -5.78
CA ALA A 59 -4.11 8.53 -4.82
C ALA A 59 -4.07 9.30 -3.49
N THR A 60 -4.98 8.96 -2.58
CA THR A 60 -5.09 9.59 -1.27
C THR A 60 -4.79 8.58 -0.16
N LEU A 61 -4.32 9.09 0.99
CA LEU A 61 -4.07 8.25 2.16
C LEU A 61 -5.33 7.48 2.59
N ALA A 62 -6.51 8.10 2.45
CA ALA A 62 -7.80 7.46 2.71
C ALA A 62 -8.02 6.22 1.83
N THR A 63 -7.76 6.33 0.52
CA THR A 63 -7.87 5.19 -0.41
C THR A 63 -6.89 4.07 -0.05
N LEU A 64 -5.65 4.41 0.33
CA LEU A 64 -4.65 3.44 0.76
C LEU A 64 -5.04 2.76 2.09
N CYS A 65 -5.49 3.54 3.06
CA CYS A 65 -5.99 3.08 4.35
C CYS A 65 -7.19 2.13 4.18
N GLN A 66 -8.14 2.50 3.31
CA GLN A 66 -9.29 1.67 3.00
C GLN A 66 -8.87 0.33 2.37
N ALA A 67 -7.96 0.37 1.41
CA ALA A 67 -7.45 -0.83 0.74
C ALA A 67 -6.69 -1.75 1.70
N LEU A 68 -5.89 -1.19 2.61
CA LEU A 68 -5.20 -1.91 3.67
C LEU A 68 -6.19 -2.57 4.64
N ALA A 69 -7.23 -1.84 5.07
CA ALA A 69 -8.28 -2.39 5.92
C ALA A 69 -9.03 -3.55 5.24
N THR A 70 -9.31 -3.44 3.93
CA THR A 70 -9.98 -4.48 3.14
C THR A 70 -9.19 -5.78 3.08
N ILE A 71 -7.86 -5.72 3.02
CA ILE A 71 -7.01 -6.91 3.00
C ILE A 71 -6.72 -7.48 4.41
N GLY A 72 -7.19 -6.82 5.48
CA GLY A 72 -6.99 -7.25 6.87
C GLY A 72 -5.83 -6.54 7.59
N HIS A 73 -5.20 -5.56 6.95
CA HIS A 73 -4.14 -4.72 7.51
C HIS A 73 -4.68 -3.41 8.11
N GLN A 74 -5.79 -3.50 8.87
CA GLN A 74 -6.40 -2.33 9.50
C GLN A 74 -5.45 -1.67 10.52
N ASP A 75 -4.65 -2.44 11.24
CA ASP A 75 -3.62 -1.91 12.15
C ASP A 75 -2.65 -0.95 11.43
N VAL A 76 -2.20 -1.33 10.23
CA VAL A 76 -1.30 -0.51 9.41
C VAL A 76 -2.03 0.73 8.92
N ALA A 77 -3.27 0.57 8.48
CA ALA A 77 -4.15 1.64 8.05
C ALA A 77 -4.36 2.69 9.16
N GLN A 78 -4.60 2.25 10.40
CA GLN A 78 -4.74 3.12 11.57
C GLN A 78 -3.42 3.82 11.93
N ARG A 79 -2.27 3.17 11.82
CA ARG A 79 -0.97 3.81 12.00
C ARG A 79 -0.69 4.89 10.95
N LEU A 80 -1.07 4.63 9.70
CA LEU A 80 -0.96 5.61 8.62
C LEU A 80 -1.88 6.82 8.85
N ALA A 81 -3.15 6.58 9.21
CA ALA A 81 -4.15 7.63 9.43
C ALA A 81 -3.91 8.44 10.72
N GLY A 82 -3.55 7.79 11.82
CA GLY A 82 -3.32 8.45 13.12
C GLY A 82 -2.10 9.36 13.15
N ALA A 83 -1.20 9.22 12.17
CA ALA A 83 -0.02 10.07 12.05
C ALA A 83 -0.24 11.31 11.18
N GLU A 84 -1.46 11.56 10.69
CA GLU A 84 -1.89 12.87 10.13
C GLU A 84 -2.50 13.79 11.19
N ASP A 85 -2.87 13.27 12.36
CA ASP A 85 -3.51 14.01 13.46
C ASP A 85 -2.51 14.65 14.44
N VAL A 86 -1.27 14.14 14.51
CA VAL A 86 -0.21 14.65 15.41
C VAL A 86 0.54 15.86 14.80
N ILE A 87 -0.16 16.77 14.13
CA ILE A 87 0.36 18.11 13.83
C ILE A 87 -0.80 19.12 13.84
N SER A 88 -1.37 19.36 15.03
CA SER A 88 -2.17 20.56 15.33
C SER A 88 -1.75 21.15 16.67
#